data_AF-A0A7I8CM86-F1
#
_entry.id   AF-A0A7I8CM86-F1
#
_cell.length_a   1.000
_cell.length_b   1.000
_cell.length_c   1.000
_cell.angle_alpha   90.00
_cell.angle_beta   90.00
_cell.angle_gamma   90.00
#
_symmetry.space_group_name_H-M   'P 1'
#
loop_
_entity.id
_entity.type
_entity.pdbx_description
1 polymer ?
#
loop_
_entity_poly.entity_id
_entity_poly.type
_entity_poly.pdbx_seq_one_letter_code
_entity_poly.pdbx_strand_id
1 'polypeptide(L)' 'MPLETLRDDISLIRVLHDVVTLSKLADIGRILPRLRSTSPEHHAKIEVATLALLDFERRLAESSAHS' A
#
# COMPACT_ATOMS: atom_id res chain seq x y z
N MET A 1 -0.44 -12.70 -1.36
CA MET A 1 0.64 -11.69 -1.25
C MET A 1 0.49 -10.90 0.04
N PRO A 2 1.55 -10.28 0.60
CA PRO A 2 1.51 -9.60 1.90
C PRO A 2 0.41 -8.54 2.04
N LEU A 3 0.17 -7.75 0.98
CA LEU A 3 -0.93 -6.77 0.95
C LEU A 3 -2.31 -7.43 0.91
N GLU A 4 -2.46 -8.60 0.29
CA GLU A 4 -3.72 -9.35 0.26
C GLU A 4 -4.08 -9.88 1.65
N THR A 5 -3.11 -10.39 2.41
CA THR A 5 -3.31 -10.79 3.81
C THR A 5 -3.74 -9.59 4.67
N LEU A 6 -3.10 -8.44 4.51
CA LEU A 6 -3.47 -7.22 5.25
C LEU A 6 -4.89 -6.72 4.87
N ARG A 7 -5.30 -6.87 3.60
CA ARG A 7 -6.65 -6.53 3.13
C ARG A 7 -7.72 -7.38 3.83
N ASP A 8 -7.43 -8.66 4.03
CA ASP A 8 -8.34 -9.61 4.70
C ASP A 8 -8.42 -9.37 6.21
N ASP A 9 -7.30 -9.02 6.86
CA ASP A 9 -7.23 -8.81 8.31
C ASP A 9 -7.76 -7.44 8.79
N ILE A 10 -7.61 -6.38 8.00
CA ILE A 10 -7.88 -5.00 8.45
C ILE A 10 -9.17 -4.46 7.85
N SER A 11 -9.18 -4.31 6.54
CA SER A 11 -10.27 -3.83 5.69
C SER A 11 -9.67 -3.45 4.35
N LEU A 12 -10.21 -4.04 3.29
CA LEU A 12 -9.87 -3.76 1.89
C LEU A 12 -9.68 -2.25 1.60
N ILE A 13 -10.67 -1.44 1.97
CA ILE A 13 -10.73 -0.01 1.61
C ILE A 13 -9.63 0.79 2.32
N ARG A 14 -9.30 0.41 3.57
CA ARG A 14 -8.30 1.13 4.37
C ARG A 14 -6.88 0.81 3.91
N VAL A 15 -6.58 -0.47 3.69
CA VAL A 15 -5.27 -0.90 3.21
C VAL A 15 -4.99 -0.29 1.85
N LEU A 16 -5.96 -0.28 0.93
CA LEU A 16 -5.76 0.32 -0.39
C LEU A 16 -5.48 1.83 -0.31
N HIS A 17 -6.21 2.56 0.54
CA HIS A 17 -5.97 3.98 0.73
C HIS A 17 -4.56 4.25 1.28
N ASP A 18 -4.17 3.53 2.33
CA ASP A 18 -2.86 3.69 2.98
C ASP A 18 -1.74 3.37 1.98
N VAL A 19 -1.86 2.27 1.22
CA VAL A 19 -0.90 1.89 0.16
C VAL A 19 -0.78 2.98 -0.91
N VAL A 20 -1.89 3.50 -1.42
CA VAL A 20 -1.87 4.52 -2.48
C VAL A 20 -1.26 5.82 -1.97
N THR A 21 -1.64 6.25 -0.76
CA THR A 21 -1.06 7.44 -0.11
C THR A 21 0.45 7.29 0.08
N LEU A 22 0.90 6.15 0.61
CA LEU A 22 2.32 5.87 0.87
C LEU A 22 3.14 5.72 -0.41
N SER A 23 2.53 5.17 -1.46
CA SER A 23 3.19 5.02 -2.75
C SER A 23 3.44 6.34 -3.47
N LYS A 24 2.74 7.43 -3.08
CA LYS A 24 2.77 8.75 -3.72
C LYS A 24 2.44 8.72 -5.22
N LEU A 25 1.83 7.63 -5.70
CA LEU A 25 1.46 7.45 -7.11
C LEU A 25 0.19 8.23 -7.49
N ALA A 26 -0.66 8.53 -6.51
CA ALA A 26 -1.86 9.35 -6.69
C ALA A 26 -2.22 10.09 -5.39
N ASP A 27 -2.63 11.34 -5.50
CA ASP A 27 -3.28 12.07 -4.39
C ASP A 27 -4.77 11.70 -4.37
N ILE A 28 -5.18 10.95 -3.35
CA ILE A 28 -6.56 10.48 -3.18
C ILE A 28 -7.35 11.31 -2.15
N GLY A 29 -6.83 12.47 -1.78
CA GLY A 29 -7.43 13.35 -0.79
C GLY A 29 -7.50 12.74 0.62
N ARG A 30 -8.11 13.47 1.56
CA ARG A 30 -8.25 13.01 2.95
C ARG A 30 -9.37 11.96 3.05
N ILE A 31 -9.08 10.80 3.64
CA ILE A 31 -10.09 9.83 4.09
C ILE A 31 -11.24 10.56 4.81
N LEU A 32 -12.48 10.29 4.39
CA LEU A 32 -13.67 10.74 5.10
C LEU A 32 -13.63 10.20 6.55
N PRO A 33 -13.96 11.01 7.58
CA PRO A 33 -13.82 10.66 9.01
C PRO A 33 -14.50 9.36 9.46
N ARG A 34 -15.37 8.78 8.63
CA ARG A 34 -16.14 7.57 8.92
C ARG A 34 -15.34 6.27 8.73
N LEU A 35 -14.21 6.31 8.02
CA LEU A 35 -13.27 5.20 7.96
C LEU A 35 -12.30 5.40 9.13
N ARG A 36 -12.58 4.74 10.26
CA ARG A 36 -11.74 4.84 11.47
C ARG A 36 -10.27 4.68 11.09
N SER A 37 -9.39 5.53 11.63
CA SER A 37 -7.96 5.49 11.37
C SER A 37 -7.39 4.08 11.54
N THR A 38 -6.56 3.63 10.59
CA THR A 38 -5.74 2.43 10.72
C THR A 38 -4.87 2.57 11.98
N SER A 39 -4.73 1.51 12.78
CA SER A 39 -3.87 1.58 13.98
C SER A 39 -2.42 1.83 13.55
N PRO A 40 -1.58 2.47 14.38
CA PRO A 40 -0.18 2.72 14.04
C PRO A 40 0.59 1.44 13.69
N GLU A 41 0.28 0.32 14.36
CA GLU A 41 0.88 -0.98 14.07
C GLU A 41 0.51 -1.48 12.67
N HIS A 42 -0.77 -1.37 12.31
CA HIS A 42 -1.23 -1.75 10.99
C HIS A 42 -0.67 -0.84 9.90
N HIS A 43 -0.53 0.45 10.17
CA HIS A 43 0.09 1.41 9.25
C HIS A 43 1.55 1.04 8.97
N ALA A 44 2.33 0.67 10.00
CA ALA A 44 3.71 0.22 9.81
C ALA A 44 3.80 -1.06 8.96
N LYS A 45 2.89 -2.03 9.17
CA LYS A 45 2.83 -3.26 8.35
C LYS A 45 2.48 -2.96 6.89
N ILE A 46 1.54 -2.05 6.66
CA ILE A 46 1.15 -1.60 5.32
C ILE A 46 2.31 -0.89 4.64
N GLU A 47 3.01 0.02 5.33
CA GLU A 47 4.18 0.73 4.81
C GLU A 47 5.28 -0.21 4.33
N VAL A 48 5.67 -1.18 5.15
CA VAL A 48 6.67 -2.19 4.78
C VAL A 48 6.24 -2.96 3.53
N ALA A 49 4.98 -3.37 3.46
CA ALA A 49 4.45 -4.11 2.32
C ALA A 49 4.37 -3.25 1.04
N THR A 50 4.03 -1.96 1.16
CA THR A 50 4.03 -1.00 0.05
C THR A 50 5.43 -0.80 -0.50
N LEU A 51 6.43 -0.58 0.37
CA LEU A 51 7.81 -0.39 -0.05
C LEU A 51 8.37 -1.64 -0.76
N ALA A 52 8.06 -2.84 -0.24
CA ALA A 52 8.45 -4.09 -0.88
C ALA A 52 7.85 -4.27 -2.27
N LEU A 53 6.58 -3.90 -2.46
CA LEU A 53 5.94 -3.93 -3.77
C LEU A 53 6.59 -2.94 -4.74
N LEU A 54 6.86 -1.71 -4.31
CA LEU A 54 7.52 -0.71 -5.15
C LEU A 54 8.92 -1.12 -5.59
N ASP A 55 9.70 -1.76 -4.71
CA ASP A 55 11.01 -2.32 -5.09
C ASP A 55 10.87 -3.42 -6.13
N PHE A 56 9.92 -4.34 -5.94
CA PHE A 56 9.63 -5.40 -6.90
C PHE A 56 9.25 -4.84 -8.28
N GLU A 57 8.30 -3.90 -8.34
CA GLU A 57 7.86 -3.26 -9.59
C GLU A 57 9.01 -2.53 -10.29
N ARG A 58 9.87 -1.82 -9.54
CA ARG A 58 11.07 -1.18 -10.11
C ARG A 58 12.00 -2.20 -10.76
N ARG A 59 12.31 -3.29 -10.07
CA ARG A 59 13.20 -4.36 -10.58
C ARG A 59 12.60 -5.05 -11.80
N LEU A 60 11.28 -5.25 -11.81
CA LEU A 60 10.55 -5.80 -12.95
C LEU A 60 10.65 -4.87 -14.17
N ALA A 61 10.44 -3.56 -13.96
CA ALA A 61 10.56 -2.55 -15.00
C ALA A 61 11.99 -2.51 -15.59
N GLU A 62 13.01 -2.52 -14.74
CA GLU A 62 14.43 -2.59 -15.15
C GLU A 62 14.75 -3.83 -15.97
N SER A 63 14.22 -5.00 -15.57
CA SER A 63 14.39 -6.26 -16.32
C SER A 63 13.66 -6.26 -17.65
N SER A 64 12.50 -5.61 -17.74
CA SER A 64 11.73 -5.51 -18.99
C SER A 64 12.33 -4.51 -19.99
N ALA A 65 13.04 -3.49 -19.51
CA ALA A 65 13.72 -2.50 -20.34
C ALA A 65 15.06 -3.01 -20.93
N HIS A 66 15.60 -4.11 -20.40
CA HIS A 66 16.82 -4.76 -20.88
C HIS A 66 16.57 -5.98 -21.78
N SER A 67 15.31 -6.29 -22.10
CA SER A 67 14.91 -7.37 -23.02
C SER A 67 14.38 -6.83 -24.34
#